data_AF-A0A6G3UHI8-F1
#
_entry.id   AF-A0A6G3UHI8-F1
#
_cell.length_a   1.000
_cell.length_b   1.000
_cell.length_c   1.000
_cell.angle_alpha   90.00
_cell.angle_beta   90.00
_cell.angle_gamma   90.00
#
_symmetry.space_group_name_H-M   'P 1'
#
loop_
_entity.id
_entity.type
_entity.pdbx_description
1 polymer ?
#
loop_
_entity_poly.entity_id
_entity_poly.type
_entity_poly.pdbx_seq_one_letter_code
_entity_poly.pdbx_strand_id
1 'polypeptide(L)'
;MSDSAARERDAAETESAFSHPAVPPDASAAYGAHPDQVVDFYAPRGGRTGAPVVVLLHGGAWRSPYDRAHVSPFADFLARRGFAVASVEYRRGSELPQQRGSGPVAGRWPETFDDVAAAMDALPELLARELPAADGRRIVVTG
;
A
#
# COMPACT_ATOMS: atom_id res chain seq x y z
N MET A 1 -5.78 9.03 -32.12
CA MET A 1 -5.49 7.68 -31.59
C MET A 1 -6.82 6.94 -31.48
N SER A 2 -6.96 5.74 -32.05
CA SER A 2 -8.22 5.00 -31.95
C SER A 2 -8.41 4.46 -30.54
N ASP A 3 -9.67 4.33 -30.13
CA ASP A 3 -10.08 3.80 -28.82
C ASP A 3 -9.56 2.38 -28.54
N SER A 4 -9.27 1.57 -29.57
CA SER A 4 -8.70 0.22 -29.42
C SER A 4 -7.27 0.24 -28.90
N ALA A 5 -6.41 1.10 -29.47
CA ALA A 5 -5.01 1.15 -29.07
C ALA A 5 -4.82 1.68 -27.64
N ALA A 6 -5.74 2.51 -27.14
CA ALA A 6 -5.75 2.93 -25.75
C ALA A 6 -6.12 1.76 -24.82
N ARG A 7 -7.19 1.03 -25.13
CA ARG A 7 -7.61 -0.15 -24.36
C ARG A 7 -6.54 -1.24 -24.30
N GLU A 8 -5.82 -1.47 -25.39
CA GLU A 8 -4.71 -2.43 -25.43
C GLU A 8 -3.55 -2.03 -24.53
N ARG A 9 -3.20 -0.74 -24.47
CA ARG A 9 -2.17 -0.25 -23.54
C ARG A 9 -2.61 -0.39 -22.09
N ASP A 10 -3.83 0.00 -21.76
CA ASP A 10 -4.37 -0.11 -20.39
C ASP A 10 -4.40 -1.58 -19.92
N ALA A 11 -4.72 -2.50 -20.82
CA ALA A 11 -4.71 -3.94 -20.55
C ALA A 11 -3.28 -4.44 -20.28
N ALA A 12 -2.32 -4.05 -21.12
CA ALA A 12 -0.91 -4.42 -20.93
C ALA A 12 -0.31 -3.83 -19.64
N GLU A 13 -0.65 -2.58 -19.30
CA GLU A 13 -0.26 -1.96 -18.03
C GLU A 13 -0.87 -2.71 -16.83
N THR A 14 -2.13 -3.13 -16.94
CA THR A 14 -2.79 -3.92 -15.90
C THR A 14 -2.11 -5.29 -15.74
N GLU A 15 -1.85 -6.01 -16.83
CA GLU A 15 -1.14 -7.30 -16.81
C GLU A 15 0.25 -7.14 -16.17
N SER A 16 0.99 -6.09 -16.55
CA SER A 16 2.29 -5.79 -15.96
C SER A 16 2.20 -5.54 -14.45
N ALA A 17 1.19 -4.82 -13.96
CA ALA A 17 1.02 -4.52 -12.54
C ALA A 17 0.81 -5.77 -11.67
N PHE A 18 0.20 -6.82 -12.22
CA PHE A 18 -0.07 -8.08 -11.52
C PHE A 18 0.85 -9.23 -11.96
N SER A 19 1.89 -8.94 -12.74
CA SER A 19 2.78 -9.96 -13.33
C SER A 19 3.65 -10.72 -12.30
N HIS A 20 3.78 -10.18 -11.08
CA HIS A 20 4.57 -10.79 -10.02
C HIS A 20 3.65 -11.38 -8.95
N PRO A 21 3.95 -12.59 -8.44
CA PRO A 21 3.17 -13.19 -7.37
C PRO A 21 3.28 -12.35 -6.08
N ALA A 22 2.17 -12.19 -5.38
CA ALA A 22 2.16 -11.47 -4.11
C ALA A 22 3.05 -12.15 -3.07
N VAL A 23 3.72 -11.36 -2.24
CA VAL A 23 4.56 -11.82 -1.14
C VAL A 23 3.82 -11.52 0.17
N PRO A 24 3.55 -12.54 1.02
CA PRO A 24 2.85 -12.32 2.28
C PRO A 24 3.68 -11.42 3.22
N PRO A 25 3.02 -10.55 3.99
CA PRO A 25 3.70 -9.75 5.01
C PRO A 25 4.14 -10.63 6.19
N ASP A 26 5.08 -10.12 6.99
CA ASP A 26 5.47 -10.76 8.25
C ASP A 26 4.42 -10.51 9.35
N ALA A 27 3.74 -9.36 9.30
CA ALA A 27 2.63 -9.01 10.18
C ALA A 27 1.67 -8.04 9.49
N SER A 28 0.42 -7.99 9.95
CA SER A 28 -0.56 -6.99 9.52
C SER A 28 -1.25 -6.41 10.73
N ALA A 29 -1.51 -5.11 10.73
CA ALA A 29 -2.25 -4.46 11.80
C ALA A 29 -3.24 -3.43 11.26
N ALA A 30 -4.40 -3.36 11.89
CA ALA A 30 -5.38 -2.32 11.60
C ALA A 30 -4.93 -0.99 12.22
N TYR A 31 -5.14 0.10 11.49
CA TYR A 31 -5.01 1.47 12.00
C TYR A 31 -6.38 2.16 12.18
N GLY A 32 -7.47 1.47 11.83
CA GLY A 32 -8.83 1.95 12.02
C GLY A 32 -9.85 0.81 11.94
N ALA A 33 -11.14 1.15 11.95
CA ALA A 33 -12.23 0.18 12.03
C ALA A 33 -12.63 -0.42 10.66
N HIS A 34 -12.28 0.24 9.57
CA HIS A 34 -12.64 -0.22 8.23
C HIS A 34 -11.73 -1.38 7.78
N PRO A 35 -12.22 -2.37 7.01
CA PRO A 35 -11.40 -3.49 6.52
C PRO A 35 -10.16 -3.07 5.73
N ASP A 36 -10.28 -2.03 4.90
CA ASP A 36 -9.16 -1.41 4.17
C ASP A 36 -8.24 -0.53 5.06
N GLN A 37 -8.53 -0.33 6.35
CA GLN A 37 -7.65 0.46 7.23
C GLN A 37 -6.59 -0.44 7.88
N VAL A 38 -5.69 -0.97 7.06
CA VAL A 38 -4.64 -1.93 7.44
C VAL A 38 -3.25 -1.52 6.95
N VAL A 39 -2.22 -1.86 7.72
CA VAL A 39 -0.80 -1.80 7.31
C VAL A 39 -0.22 -3.20 7.31
N ASP A 40 0.45 -3.57 6.23
CA ASP A 40 1.27 -4.77 6.12
C ASP A 40 2.74 -4.44 6.42
N PHE A 41 3.35 -5.21 7.30
CA PHE A 41 4.72 -5.01 7.76
C PHE A 41 5.66 -6.08 7.20
N TYR A 42 6.80 -5.61 6.68
CA TYR A 42 7.89 -6.48 6.24
C TYR A 42 9.15 -6.15 7.05
N ALA A 43 9.65 -7.16 7.77
CA ALA A 43 10.78 -7.02 8.66
C ALA A 43 12.10 -6.90 7.88
N PRO A 44 13.02 -6.01 8.31
CA PRO A 44 14.31 -5.88 7.67
C PRO A 44 15.08 -7.19 7.76
N ARG A 45 15.48 -7.74 6.61
CA ARG A 45 16.28 -8.96 6.57
C ARG A 45 17.74 -8.64 6.89
N GLY A 46 18.47 -9.59 7.46
CA GLY A 46 19.89 -9.45 7.80
C GLY A 46 20.18 -8.87 9.19
N GLY A 47 19.17 -8.78 10.09
CA GLY A 47 19.39 -8.52 11.52
C GLY A 47 19.80 -7.10 11.90
N ARG A 48 19.54 -6.12 11.01
CA ARG A 48 19.84 -4.70 11.28
C ARG A 48 18.93 -4.15 12.37
N THR A 49 19.51 -3.63 13.44
CA THR A 49 18.83 -2.80 14.43
C THR A 49 18.82 -1.34 14.00
N GLY A 50 17.77 -0.60 14.36
CA GLY A 50 17.59 0.80 13.92
C GLY A 50 17.44 0.92 12.40
N ALA A 51 16.72 -0.03 11.79
CA ALA A 51 16.49 -0.03 10.35
C ALA A 51 15.63 1.18 9.94
N PRO A 52 16.02 1.96 8.91
CA PRO A 52 15.14 3.01 8.39
C PRO A 52 13.83 2.39 7.86
N VAL A 53 12.75 3.14 8.06
CA VAL A 53 11.39 2.73 7.68
C VAL A 53 11.06 3.30 6.31
N VAL A 54 10.54 2.45 5.43
CA VAL A 54 9.87 2.86 4.18
C VAL A 54 8.37 2.70 4.38
N VAL A 55 7.64 3.80 4.30
CA VAL A 55 6.18 3.79 4.17
C VAL A 55 5.88 3.71 2.68
N LEU A 56 5.26 2.61 2.28
CA LEU A 56 4.90 2.33 0.89
C LEU A 56 3.40 2.57 0.69
N LEU A 57 3.06 3.54 -0.14
CA LEU A 57 1.70 3.80 -0.60
C LEU A 57 1.55 3.18 -1.99
N HIS A 58 0.61 2.25 -2.17
CA HIS A 58 0.42 1.65 -3.48
C HIS A 58 -0.25 2.63 -4.46
N GLY A 59 -0.10 2.38 -5.76
CA GLY A 59 -0.74 3.16 -6.83
C GLY A 59 -2.09 2.60 -7.26
N GLY A 60 -2.40 2.69 -8.56
CA GLY A 60 -3.60 2.09 -9.15
C GLY A 60 -4.82 3.01 -9.24
N ALA A 61 -4.60 4.33 -9.18
CA ALA A 61 -5.65 5.36 -9.26
C ALA A 61 -6.80 5.13 -8.27
N TRP A 62 -6.48 4.57 -7.08
CA TRP A 62 -7.41 4.21 -6.02
C TRP A 62 -8.55 3.27 -6.44
N ARG A 63 -8.35 2.51 -7.52
CA ARG A 63 -9.33 1.54 -8.02
C ARG A 63 -9.20 0.24 -7.23
N SER A 64 -10.35 -0.34 -6.88
CA SER A 64 -10.47 -1.57 -6.08
C SER A 64 -9.53 -2.74 -6.47
N PRO A 65 -9.20 -3.01 -7.76
CA PRO A 65 -8.31 -4.13 -8.08
C PRO A 65 -6.86 -3.99 -7.59
N TYR A 66 -6.41 -2.76 -7.32
CA TYR A 66 -5.00 -2.48 -7.02
C TYR A 66 -4.84 -2.28 -5.52
N ASP A 67 -4.67 -3.39 -4.79
CA ASP A 67 -4.45 -3.37 -3.36
C ASP A 67 -2.98 -3.37 -2.95
N ARG A 68 -2.67 -3.16 -1.67
CA ARG A 68 -1.26 -3.21 -1.22
C ARG A 68 -0.52 -4.49 -1.61
N ALA A 69 -1.24 -5.59 -1.91
CA ALA A 69 -0.61 -6.85 -2.32
C ALA A 69 0.03 -6.76 -3.70
N HIS A 70 -0.45 -5.92 -4.64
CA HIS A 70 0.18 -5.82 -5.97
C HIS A 70 1.59 -5.21 -5.94
N VAL A 71 1.91 -4.40 -4.91
CA VAL A 71 3.27 -3.86 -4.69
C VAL A 71 4.06 -4.65 -3.63
N SER A 72 3.51 -5.74 -3.09
CA SER A 72 4.20 -6.57 -2.11
C SER A 72 5.57 -7.12 -2.56
N PRO A 73 5.82 -7.44 -3.85
CA PRO A 73 7.16 -7.83 -4.30
C PRO A 73 8.20 -6.71 -4.14
N PHE A 74 7.77 -5.44 -4.26
CA PHE A 74 8.62 -4.28 -4.01
C PHE A 74 8.88 -4.08 -2.51
N ALA A 75 7.86 -4.26 -1.66
CA ALA A 75 8.02 -4.24 -0.21
C ALA A 75 9.04 -5.29 0.26
N ASP A 76 8.91 -6.53 -0.24
CA ASP A 76 9.83 -7.62 0.05
C ASP A 76 11.25 -7.38 -0.50
N PHE A 77 11.37 -6.77 -1.68
CA PHE A 77 12.66 -6.31 -2.20
C PHE A 77 13.34 -5.32 -1.24
N LEU A 78 12.62 -4.31 -0.75
CA LEU A 78 13.14 -3.32 0.21
C LEU A 78 13.51 -3.98 1.54
N ALA A 79 12.68 -4.89 2.04
CA ALA A 79 12.96 -5.66 3.26
C ALA A 79 14.27 -6.45 3.15
N ARG A 80 14.52 -7.11 2.00
CA ARG A 80 15.80 -7.78 1.71
C ARG A 80 17.00 -6.84 1.63
N ARG A 81 16.79 -5.54 1.44
CA ARG A 81 17.84 -4.51 1.50
C ARG A 81 18.02 -3.91 2.90
N GLY A 82 17.36 -4.49 3.91
CA GLY A 82 17.53 -4.11 5.30
C GLY A 82 16.71 -2.88 5.71
N PHE A 83 15.65 -2.56 4.97
CA PHE A 83 14.63 -1.59 5.37
C PHE A 83 13.50 -2.29 6.14
N ALA A 84 12.96 -1.62 7.14
CA ALA A 84 11.64 -1.96 7.66
C ALA A 84 10.61 -1.36 6.70
N VAL A 85 9.59 -2.12 6.28
CA VAL A 85 8.57 -1.62 5.35
C VAL A 85 7.20 -1.66 5.99
N ALA A 86 6.48 -0.54 5.90
CA ALA A 86 5.07 -0.41 6.25
C ALA A 86 4.29 -0.13 4.95
N SER A 87 3.66 -1.17 4.40
CA SER A 87 2.84 -1.09 3.18
C SER A 87 1.40 -0.76 3.58
N VAL A 88 0.98 0.47 3.29
CA VAL A 88 -0.28 1.02 3.77
C VAL A 88 -1.39 0.72 2.78
N GLU A 89 -2.48 0.16 3.30
CA GLU A 89 -3.78 0.14 2.62
C GLU A 89 -4.57 1.40 2.92
N TYR A 90 -5.52 1.73 2.05
CA TYR A 90 -6.49 2.80 2.29
C TYR A 90 -7.78 2.49 1.54
N ARG A 91 -8.89 3.14 1.89
CA ARG A 91 -10.18 2.91 1.22
C ARG A 91 -10.10 3.24 -0.27
N ARG A 92 -10.53 2.28 -1.10
CA ARG A 92 -10.52 2.35 -2.58
C ARG A 92 -11.91 2.24 -3.17
N GLY A 93 -12.75 3.24 -2.94
CA GLY A 93 -13.91 3.58 -3.78
C GLY A 93 -15.10 2.62 -3.85
N SER A 94 -14.92 1.30 -3.82
CA SER A 94 -15.98 0.29 -4.01
C SER A 94 -17.10 0.39 -2.97
N GLU A 95 -16.85 1.02 -1.81
CA GLU A 95 -17.81 1.19 -0.73
C GLU A 95 -18.50 2.57 -0.69
N LEU A 96 -18.19 3.46 -1.63
CA LEU A 96 -18.65 4.83 -1.63
C LEU A 96 -19.85 5.04 -2.59
N PRO A 97 -20.92 5.77 -2.20
CA PRO A 97 -22.07 5.98 -3.07
C PRO A 97 -21.65 6.64 -4.38
N GLN A 98 -22.04 6.01 -5.48
CA GLN A 98 -21.73 6.41 -6.85
C GLN A 98 -22.30 7.81 -7.11
N GLN A 99 -21.48 8.79 -7.51
CA GLN A 99 -22.02 10.10 -7.86
C GLN A 99 -22.68 10.10 -9.25
N ARG A 100 -22.12 9.39 -10.26
CA ARG A 100 -22.71 9.07 -11.59
C ARG A 100 -21.93 7.94 -12.29
N GLY A 101 -22.61 7.06 -13.04
CA GLY A 101 -21.99 6.09 -13.99
C GLY A 101 -22.06 4.61 -13.57
N SER A 102 -21.61 3.69 -14.44
CA SER A 102 -21.66 2.23 -14.25
C SER A 102 -20.27 1.55 -14.20
N GLY A 103 -19.22 2.30 -13.84
CA GLY A 103 -17.83 1.82 -13.79
C GLY A 103 -17.31 1.58 -12.36
N PRO A 104 -16.09 1.00 -12.21
CA PRO A 104 -15.44 0.82 -10.91
C PRO A 104 -15.31 2.17 -10.19
N VAL A 105 -15.75 2.24 -8.94
CA VAL A 105 -15.63 3.45 -8.13
C VAL A 105 -14.20 3.51 -7.57
N ALA A 106 -13.48 4.59 -7.85
CA ALA A 106 -12.18 4.87 -7.25
C ALA A 106 -12.35 5.51 -5.87
N GLY A 107 -11.35 5.36 -5.00
CA GLY A 107 -11.20 6.21 -3.82
C GLY A 107 -11.26 7.69 -4.21
N ARG A 108 -11.54 8.55 -3.24
CA ARG A 108 -11.76 9.97 -3.51
C ARG A 108 -11.20 10.82 -2.39
N TRP A 109 -11.05 12.10 -2.70
CA TRP A 109 -10.82 13.12 -1.70
C TRP A 109 -12.11 13.42 -0.93
N PRO A 110 -12.07 13.57 0.42
CA PRO A 110 -10.88 13.46 1.27
C PRO A 110 -10.62 12.04 1.82
N GLU A 111 -11.52 11.07 1.65
CA GLU A 111 -11.49 9.81 2.41
C GLU A 111 -10.18 9.02 2.27
N THR A 112 -9.63 8.90 1.06
CA THR A 112 -8.35 8.21 0.85
C THR A 112 -7.18 8.98 1.50
N PHE A 113 -7.24 10.31 1.50
CA PHE A 113 -6.23 11.13 2.16
C PHE A 113 -6.33 11.02 3.68
N ASP A 114 -7.55 11.07 4.23
CA ASP A 114 -7.81 10.89 5.67
C ASP A 114 -7.31 9.54 6.16
N ASP A 115 -7.44 8.49 5.35
CA ASP A 115 -6.90 7.17 5.67
C ASP A 115 -5.36 7.15 5.70
N VAL A 116 -4.70 7.78 4.73
CA VAL A 116 -3.23 7.91 4.75
C VAL A 116 -2.78 8.72 5.97
N ALA A 117 -3.47 9.82 6.30
CA ALA A 117 -3.18 10.62 7.49
C ALA A 117 -3.34 9.79 8.78
N ALA A 118 -4.46 9.07 8.92
CA ALA A 118 -4.71 8.19 10.06
C ALA A 118 -3.67 7.06 10.19
N ALA A 119 -3.26 6.46 9.06
CA ALA A 119 -2.19 5.46 9.05
C ALA A 119 -0.86 6.05 9.55
N MET A 120 -0.51 7.26 9.11
CA MET A 120 0.71 7.95 9.54
C MET A 120 0.68 8.33 11.02
N ASP A 121 -0.47 8.74 11.56
CA ASP A 121 -0.65 9.04 12.98
C ASP A 121 -0.51 7.78 13.85
N ALA A 122 -1.03 6.64 13.40
CA ALA A 122 -0.94 5.36 14.10
C ALA A 122 0.46 4.71 13.99
N LEU A 123 1.20 5.03 12.93
CA LEU A 123 2.43 4.33 12.54
C LEU A 123 3.47 4.17 13.67
N PRO A 124 3.76 5.17 14.53
CA PRO A 124 4.75 5.01 15.59
C PRO A 124 4.44 3.87 16.56
N GLU A 125 3.17 3.72 16.95
CA GLU A 125 2.74 2.64 17.85
C GLU A 125 2.77 1.29 17.13
N LEU A 126 2.28 1.25 15.88
CA LEU A 126 2.29 0.02 15.08
C LEU A 126 3.72 -0.47 14.83
N LEU A 127 4.66 0.42 14.49
CA LEU A 127 6.07 0.06 14.30
C LEU A 127 6.69 -0.51 15.58
N ALA A 128 6.44 0.10 16.73
CA ALA A 128 6.97 -0.38 18.00
C ALA A 128 6.49 -1.80 18.33
N ARG A 129 5.25 -2.15 17.93
CA ARG A 129 4.65 -3.45 18.17
C ARG A 129 5.06 -4.51 17.14
N GLU A 130 4.95 -4.18 15.85
CA GLU A 130 5.12 -5.15 14.76
C GLU A 130 6.58 -5.26 14.29
N LEU A 131 7.34 -4.16 14.33
CA LEU A 131 8.73 -4.09 13.84
C LEU A 131 9.66 -3.40 14.86
N PRO A 132 9.88 -3.98 16.05
CA PRO A 132 10.66 -3.34 17.12
C PRO A 132 12.13 -3.03 16.77
N ALA A 133 12.67 -3.61 15.70
CA ALA A 133 14.01 -3.30 15.19
C ALA A 133 14.08 -2.05 14.29
N ALA A 134 12.93 -1.44 13.96
CA ALA A 134 12.84 -0.27 13.12
C ALA A 134 13.14 1.04 13.88
N ASP A 135 13.68 2.03 13.18
CA ASP A 135 13.86 3.40 13.69
C ASP A 135 12.77 4.31 13.11
N GLY A 136 11.70 4.52 13.88
CA GLY A 136 10.59 5.40 13.51
C GLY A 136 10.96 6.87 13.34
N ARG A 137 12.19 7.29 13.65
CA ARG A 137 12.68 8.65 13.38
C ARG A 137 13.30 8.79 11.98
N ARG A 138 13.46 7.67 11.26
CA ARG A 138 14.10 7.60 9.93
C ARG A 138 13.12 7.03 8.93
N ILE A 139 12.15 7.85 8.53
CA ILE A 139 11.08 7.49 7.62
C ILE A 139 11.34 8.08 6.23
N VAL A 140 11.11 7.27 5.20
CA VAL A 140 10.94 7.70 3.80
C VAL A 140 9.57 7.23 3.35
N VAL A 141 8.83 8.09 2.64
CA VAL A 141 7.55 7.74 2.02
C VAL A 141 7.76 7.58 0.51
N THR A 142 7.19 6.55 -0.09
CA THR A 142 7.25 6.28 -1.53
C THR A 142 5.93 5.72 -2.04
N GLY A 143 5.61 5.96 -3.31
CA GLY A 143 4.46 5.41 -4.03
C GLY A 143 4.57 5.65 -5.53
#